data_AF-A0AA36NHX0-F1
#
_entry.id   AF-A0AA36NHX0-F1
#
_cell.length_a   1.000
_cell.length_b   1.000
_cell.length_c   1.000
_cell.angle_alpha   90.00
_cell.angle_beta   90.00
_cell.angle_gamma   90.00
#
_symmetry.space_group_name_H-M   'P 1'
#
loop_
_entity.id
_entity.type
_entity.pdbx_description
1 polymer ?
#
loop_
_entity_poly.entity_id
_entity_poly.type
_entity_poly.pdbx_seq_one_letter_code
_entity_poly.pdbx_strand_id
1 'polypeptide(L)' 'MEVMVFGALPLELVQLKIVRNFRGRSEARLQRVLEASPERVEPRCPIFSTCSGCQYQRGRPEST' A
#
# COMPACT_ATOMS: atom_id res chain seq x y z
N MET A 1 10.54 -14.17 -6.94
CA MET A 1 9.54 -14.41 -5.88
C MET A 1 8.92 -13.08 -5.56
N GLU A 2 7.67 -12.89 -5.92
CA GLU A 2 6.96 -11.61 -5.77
C GLU A 2 6.16 -11.59 -4.45
N VAL A 3 6.11 -10.46 -3.76
CA VAL A 3 5.31 -10.30 -2.54
C VAL A 3 4.27 -9.21 -2.78
N MET A 4 2.99 -9.61 -2.86
CA MET A 4 1.88 -8.66 -2.95
C MET A 4 1.45 -8.24 -1.55
N VAL A 5 1.48 -6.93 -1.31
CA VAL A 5 1.03 -6.32 -0.06
C VAL A 5 0.07 -5.17 -0.36
N PHE A 6 -1.15 -5.26 0.17
CA PHE A 6 -2.13 -4.20 0.04
C PHE A 6 -1.81 -3.04 0.98
N GLY A 7 -1.71 -1.83 0.42
CA GLY A 7 -1.56 -0.59 1.20
C GLY A 7 -0.12 -0.11 1.45
N ALA A 8 0.88 -0.81 0.89
CA ALA A 8 2.24 -0.30 0.80
C ALA A 8 2.43 0.48 -0.51
N LEU A 9 3.22 1.55 -0.45
CA LEU A 9 3.66 2.33 -1.60
C LEU A 9 5.08 1.92 -2.02
N PRO A 10 5.51 2.27 -3.25
CA PRO A 10 6.90 2.16 -3.64
C PRO A 10 7.81 2.93 -2.67
N LEU A 11 9.02 2.41 -2.45
CA LEU A 11 10.04 3.02 -1.58
C LEU A 11 9.67 3.12 -0.08
N GLU A 12 8.70 2.33 0.39
CA GLU A 12 8.40 2.21 1.82
C GLU A 12 9.12 1.03 2.47
N LEU A 13 9.67 1.26 3.67
CA LEU A 13 10.13 0.18 4.53
C LEU A 13 8.98 -0.25 5.44
N VAL A 14 8.52 -1.48 5.22
CA VAL A 14 7.34 -2.01 5.91
C VAL A 14 7.60 -3.36 6.56
N GLN A 15 7.01 -3.56 7.73
CA GLN A 15 6.89 -4.86 8.35
C GLN A 15 5.61 -5.53 7.85
N LEU A 16 5.76 -6.68 7.22
CA LEU A 16 4.67 -7.47 6.65
C LEU A 16 4.65 -8.89 7.19
N LYS A 17 3.46 -9.49 7.22
CA LYS A 17 3.28 -10.90 7.58
C LYS A 17 2.72 -11.66 6.39
N ILE A 18 3.45 -12.68 5.93
CA ILE A 18 2.98 -13.58 4.87
C ILE A 18 1.75 -14.31 5.39
N VAL A 19 0.63 -14.17 4.69
CA VAL A 19 -0.64 -14.83 5.02
C VAL A 19 -0.89 -16.04 4.14
N ARG A 20 -0.45 -15.99 2.88
CA ARG A 20 -0.57 -17.09 1.92
C ARG A 20 0.63 -17.12 1.00
N ASN A 21 1.07 -18.33 0.67
CA ASN A 21 2.14 -18.56 -0.29
C ASN A 21 1.57 -19.34 -1.47
N PHE A 22 1.84 -18.85 -2.67
CA PHE A 22 1.48 -19.49 -3.94
C PHE A 22 2.74 -19.78 -4.72
N ARG A 23 2.61 -20.64 -5.75
CA ARG A 23 3.72 -20.93 -6.65
C ARG A 23 4.09 -19.66 -7.44
N GLY A 24 5.16 -18.98 -7.02
CA GLY A 24 5.70 -17.77 -7.67
C GLY A 24 5.40 -16.44 -6.97
N ARG A 25 4.37 -16.38 -6.10
CA ARG A 25 4.00 -15.17 -5.36
C ARG A 25 3.61 -15.45 -3.92
N SER A 26 3.84 -14.51 -3.02
CA SER A 26 3.34 -14.52 -1.65
C SER A 26 2.39 -13.37 -1.44
N GLU A 27 1.25 -13.64 -0.82
CA GLU A 27 0.36 -12.60 -0.31
C GLU A 27 0.78 -12.29 1.13
N ALA A 28 1.02 -11.02 1.40
CA ALA A 28 1.34 -10.54 2.72
C ALA A 28 0.38 -9.43 3.15
N ARG A 29 0.09 -9.38 4.45
CA ARG A 29 -0.60 -8.25 5.06
C ARG A 29 0.41 -7.31 5.68
N LEU A 30 0.23 -6.02 5.41
CA LEU A 30 0.97 -4.95 6.06
C LEU A 30 0.66 -4.97 7.56
N GLN A 31 1.68 -5.10 8.40
CA GLN A 31 1.53 -4.98 9.85
C GLN A 31 1.84 -3.57 10.32
N ARG A 32 2.94 -2.98 9.83
CA ARG A 32 3.38 -1.64 10.21
C ARG A 32 4.27 -1.04 9.12
N VAL A 33 4.14 0.26 8.89
CA VAL A 33 5.12 1.04 8.10
C VAL A 33 6.21 1.51 9.06
N LEU A 34 7.46 1.13 8.79
CA LEU A 34 8.62 1.56 9.58
C LEU A 34 9.15 2.89 9.05
N GLU A 35 9.25 3.04 7.74
CA GLU A 35 9.58 4.30 7.08
C GLU A 35 8.59 4.55 5.94
N ALA A 36 7.85 5.66 6.06
CA ALA A 36 6.92 6.10 5.04
C ALA A 36 7.67 6.75 3.88
N SER A 37 7.22 6.47 2.66
CA SER A 37 7.75 7.14 1.47
C SER A 37 7.34 8.62 1.50
N PRO A 38 8.17 9.55 0.99
CA PRO A 38 7.79 10.94 0.83
C PRO A 38 6.56 11.14 -0.09
N GLU A 39 6.22 10.12 -0.89
CA GLU A 39 5.00 10.09 -1.70
C GLU A 39 3.75 9.64 -0.92
N ARG A 40 3.90 9.21 0.34
CA ARG A 40 2.76 8.87 1.20
C ARG A 40 2.00 10.14 1.56
N VAL A 41 0.94 10.40 0.81
CA VAL A 41 -0.06 11.39 1.16
C VAL A 41 -1.16 10.71 1.98
N GLU A 42 -1.40 11.21 3.19
CA GLU A 42 -2.53 10.77 4.02
C GLU A 42 -3.83 11.06 3.24
N PRO A 43 -4.66 10.05 2.95
CA PRO A 43 -5.87 10.28 2.19
C PRO A 43 -6.81 11.19 3.01
N ARG A 44 -7.24 12.30 2.40
CA ARG A 44 -8.17 13.27 3.04
C ARG A 44 -9.55 12.66 3.36
N CYS A 45 -9.84 11.49 2.82
CA CYS A 45 -11.13 10.83 2.96
C CYS A 45 -11.16 9.90 4.19
N PRO A 46 -12.07 10.11 5.15
CA PRO A 46 -12.16 9.30 6.38
C PRO A 46 -12.59 7.84 6.14
N ILE A 47 -13.22 7.54 5.00
CA ILE A 47 -13.65 6.18 4.61
C ILE A 47 -12.71 5.54 3.59
N PHE A 48 -11.50 6.09 3.39
CA PHE A 48 -10.55 5.62 2.37
C PHE A 48 -10.21 4.13 2.51
N SER A 49 -10.21 3.58 3.73
CA SER A 49 -9.98 2.15 3.97
C SER A 49 -11.09 1.22 3.48
N THR A 50 -12.28 1.76 3.20
CA THR A 50 -13.51 0.99 2.91
C THR A 50 -14.11 1.34 1.55
N CYS A 51 -13.85 2.55 1.04
CA CYS A 51 -14.35 3.02 -0.25
C CYS A 51 -13.37 2.67 -1.38
N SER A 52 -13.80 1.83 -2.32
CA SER A 52 -13.08 1.50 -3.56
C SER A 52 -13.05 2.64 -4.58
N GLY A 53 -13.76 3.75 -4.36
CA GLY A 53 -13.88 4.86 -5.32
C GLY A 53 -12.67 5.79 -5.42
N CYS A 54 -11.74 5.77 -4.46
CA CYS A 54 -10.61 6.71 -4.41
C CYS A 54 -9.24 6.01 -4.45
N GLN A 55 -9.14 4.79 -5.00
CA GLN A 55 -7.87 4.06 -5.09
C GLN A 55 -6.77 4.82 -5.87
N TYR A 56 -7.14 5.78 -6.72
CA TYR A 56 -6.22 6.62 -7.52
C TYR A 56 -5.78 7.94 -6.84
N GLN A 57 -6.39 8.37 -5.73
CA GLN A 57 -6.07 9.68 -5.11
C GLN A 57 -4.79 9.69 -4.27
N ARG A 58 -4.04 8.59 -4.22
CA ARG A 58 -2.74 8.53 -3.53
C ARG A 58 -1.58 9.16 -4.31
N GLY A 59 -1.84 9.66 -5.52
CA GLY A 59 -0.88 10.47 -6.28
C GLY A 59 -1.15 11.96 -6.08
N ARG A 60 -0.07 12.74 -5.92
CA ARG A 60 -0.11 14.20 -6.03
C ARG A 60 -0.89 14.60 -7.30
N PRO A 61 -1.80 15.60 -7.26
CA PRO A 61 -2.49 16.05 -8.46
C PRO A 61 -1.55 16.91 -9.32
N GLU A 62 -0.53 16.30 -9.93
CA GLU A 62 0.28 16.96 -10.95
C GLU A 62 0.72 16.00 -12.05
N SER A 63 -0.16 15.84 -13.03
CA SER A 63 0.24 15.69 -14.42
C SER A 63 -1.00 15.93 -15.27
N THR A 64 -1.04 17.12 -15.86
CA THR A 64 -1.89 17.48 -17.00
C THR A 64 -1.84 16.44 -18.09
#